data_AF-A0A958W8U9-F1
#
_entry.id   AF-A0A958W8U9-F1
#
_cell.length_a   1.000
_cell.length_b   1.000
_cell.length_c   1.000
_cell.angle_alpha   90.00
_cell.angle_beta   90.00
_cell.angle_gamma   90.00
#
_symmetry.space_group_name_H-M   'P 1'
#
loop_
_entity.id
_entity.type
_entity.pdbx_description
1 polymer ?
#
loop_
_entity_poly.entity_id
_entity_poly.type
_entity_poly.pdbx_seq_one_letter_code
_entity_poly.pdbx_strand_id
1 'polypeptide(L)'
;MKALKITGILLIFVGLIAYFTSDYFIEKRLRSELSILIQKDSVSLYKYDFSKFNLSLVDGSIKLKKVTLYPTKAARDSLANPNNNIRVLIEASIEEIKMEGFQIKKFLETGHINITRFKIKKPKVTYLFDSRKKGTSSSTALDNVFSESFSQADLTYFLIDDASIHVHNILKDKDIVVFDNFEFKLSHAHIDSTTIKRFSPFDYDNINFSAKNLTLDLDEDYTFSGGKLSFSAKRNTTSISDLKVSPKYSRENFANKYKFQKTWLALALNDLTITNIDFEELIQNGNFRIGKLELEKANLAIYKDKTKPEPPFKKKFLPVTALKKASLILSIDTIDLKKSNVTINEKSALTDELSELTINNLDAQIYGFTNDSTQMSINKFMTVNVSSRLMKVAPVTLQAKFDLTSSDDRHYIHATVGKTDATIFNKMLNPLLLVKVKSGEILNMDLSYTADDLSCEGTMDFEYENFKIDIYNTEEQDKKQGLLSLAANTVIKTSNTKESSSYTQGVIKADRVQNKFIFPYLWNAVQSGIVYTMAPIMSDIKKQEKASRKNIRKN
;
A
#
# COMPACT_ATOMS: atom_id res chain seq x y z
N MET A 1 81.95 1.99 -16.21
CA MET A 1 80.84 2.55 -15.41
C MET A 1 79.78 3.33 -16.20
N LYS A 2 80.11 4.12 -17.25
CA LYS A 2 79.11 4.86 -18.04
C LYS A 2 78.16 3.97 -18.87
N ALA A 3 78.67 2.87 -19.45
CA ALA A 3 77.87 1.95 -20.26
C ALA A 3 76.80 1.16 -19.46
N LEU A 4 77.07 0.83 -18.18
CA LEU A 4 76.16 0.08 -17.30
C LEU A 4 74.98 0.95 -16.80
N LYS A 5 75.20 2.26 -16.63
CA LYS A 5 74.14 3.22 -16.28
C LYS A 5 73.20 3.50 -17.46
N ILE A 6 73.73 3.52 -18.68
CA ILE A 6 72.93 3.74 -19.91
C ILE A 6 72.07 2.52 -20.22
N THR A 7 72.57 1.30 -20.03
CA THR A 7 71.80 0.06 -20.20
C THR A 7 70.72 -0.14 -19.12
N GLY A 8 70.98 0.25 -17.87
CA GLY A 8 69.97 0.25 -16.81
C GLY A 8 68.83 1.25 -17.06
N ILE A 9 69.15 2.46 -17.52
CA ILE A 9 68.14 3.47 -17.89
C ILE A 9 67.34 3.02 -19.13
N LEU A 10 67.98 2.38 -20.11
CA LEU A 10 67.31 1.84 -21.30
C LEU A 10 66.37 0.68 -20.94
N LEU A 11 66.73 -0.19 -19.99
CA LEU A 11 65.87 -1.28 -19.50
C LEU A 11 64.69 -0.77 -18.66
N ILE A 12 64.88 0.30 -17.89
CA ILE A 12 63.79 0.99 -17.19
C ILE A 12 62.89 1.71 -18.18
N PHE A 13 63.46 2.35 -19.22
CA PHE A 13 62.70 3.04 -20.25
C PHE A 13 61.97 2.07 -21.19
N VAL A 14 62.57 0.92 -21.53
CA VAL A 14 61.93 -0.18 -22.26
C VAL A 14 60.94 -0.92 -21.37
N GLY A 15 61.19 -1.03 -20.06
CA GLY A 15 60.24 -1.55 -19.09
C GLY A 15 59.04 -0.62 -18.91
N LEU A 16 59.26 0.70 -18.89
CA LEU A 16 58.22 1.73 -18.86
C LEU A 16 57.47 1.78 -20.20
N ILE A 17 58.16 1.71 -21.34
CA ILE A 17 57.52 1.61 -22.66
C ILE A 17 56.75 0.30 -22.78
N ALA A 18 57.27 -0.83 -22.31
CA ALA A 18 56.56 -2.11 -22.28
C ALA A 18 55.35 -2.05 -21.33
N TYR A 19 55.47 -1.35 -20.20
CA TYR A 19 54.38 -1.11 -19.25
C TYR A 19 53.28 -0.22 -19.85
N PHE A 20 53.65 0.94 -20.42
CA PHE A 20 52.72 1.87 -21.08
C PHE A 20 52.17 1.34 -22.42
N THR A 21 52.92 0.54 -23.17
CA THR A 21 52.42 -0.15 -24.38
C THR A 21 51.57 -1.36 -24.01
N SER A 22 51.85 -2.04 -22.90
CA SER A 22 50.96 -3.08 -22.38
C SER A 22 49.61 -2.50 -22.02
N ASP A 23 49.53 -1.31 -21.42
CA ASP A 23 48.24 -0.67 -21.10
C ASP A 23 47.41 -0.42 -22.37
N TYR A 24 48.00 0.11 -23.44
CA TYR A 24 47.33 0.32 -24.73
C TYR A 24 46.94 -0.99 -25.44
N PHE A 25 47.83 -1.99 -25.48
CA PHE A 25 47.55 -3.27 -26.12
C PHE A 25 46.59 -4.15 -25.31
N ILE A 26 46.64 -4.10 -23.98
CA ILE A 26 45.72 -4.77 -23.06
C ILE A 26 44.36 -4.09 -23.12
N GLU A 27 44.29 -2.76 -23.16
CA GLU A 27 43.03 -2.03 -23.39
C GLU A 27 42.40 -2.43 -24.73
N LYS A 28 43.19 -2.45 -25.83
CA LYS A 28 42.71 -2.86 -27.15
C LYS A 28 42.28 -4.33 -27.19
N ARG A 29 43.04 -5.22 -26.54
CA ARG A 29 42.73 -6.66 -26.48
C ARG A 29 41.53 -6.93 -25.58
N LEU A 30 41.44 -6.35 -24.39
CA LEU A 30 40.26 -6.46 -23.51
C LEU A 30 39.04 -5.84 -24.16
N ARG A 31 39.16 -4.72 -24.88
CA ARG A 31 38.05 -4.15 -25.65
C ARG A 31 37.57 -5.12 -26.73
N SER A 32 38.50 -5.79 -27.43
CA SER A 32 38.18 -6.82 -28.42
C SER A 32 37.57 -8.07 -27.78
N GLU A 33 38.15 -8.59 -26.69
CA GLU A 33 37.68 -9.78 -25.98
C GLU A 33 36.35 -9.52 -25.28
N LEU A 34 36.14 -8.36 -24.67
CA LEU A 34 34.83 -7.95 -24.15
C LEU A 34 33.82 -7.85 -25.30
N SER A 35 34.21 -7.26 -26.43
CA SER A 35 33.35 -7.18 -27.61
C SER A 35 33.01 -8.57 -28.16
N ILE A 36 33.96 -9.51 -28.15
CA ILE A 36 33.78 -10.91 -28.58
C ILE A 36 32.94 -11.69 -27.57
N LEU A 37 33.23 -11.64 -26.27
CA LEU A 37 32.45 -12.28 -25.20
C LEU A 37 31.00 -11.79 -25.18
N ILE A 38 30.76 -10.52 -25.51
CA ILE A 38 29.43 -9.91 -25.60
C ILE A 38 28.72 -10.24 -26.93
N GLN A 39 29.45 -10.45 -28.04
CA GLN A 39 28.91 -10.79 -29.36
C GLN A 39 28.88 -12.29 -29.66
N LYS A 40 29.42 -13.14 -28.78
CA LYS A 40 29.56 -14.61 -28.99
C LYS A 40 28.21 -15.33 -29.11
N ASP A 41 27.11 -14.64 -28.88
CA ASP A 41 25.76 -15.16 -29.03
C ASP A 41 25.10 -14.51 -30.26
N SER A 42 25.31 -15.08 -31.44
CA SER A 42 24.78 -14.60 -32.73
C SER A 42 23.24 -14.55 -32.80
N VAL A 43 22.57 -15.11 -31.80
CA VAL A 43 21.10 -15.12 -31.59
C VAL A 43 20.67 -14.08 -30.53
N SER A 44 21.60 -13.26 -30.02
CA SER A 44 21.38 -12.27 -28.97
C SER A 44 20.17 -11.39 -29.26
N LEU A 45 19.22 -11.39 -28.33
CA LEU A 45 18.05 -10.50 -28.33
C LEU A 45 18.44 -9.01 -28.27
N TYR A 46 19.71 -8.70 -28.04
CA TYR A 46 20.18 -7.37 -27.66
C TYR A 46 21.44 -6.94 -28.43
N LYS A 47 21.54 -5.63 -28.65
CA LYS A 47 22.75 -4.93 -29.08
C LYS A 47 23.29 -4.13 -27.90
N TYR A 48 24.61 -4.08 -27.79
CA TYR A 48 25.31 -3.36 -26.74
C TYR A 48 26.39 -2.48 -27.35
N ASP A 49 26.63 -1.31 -26.77
CA ASP A 49 27.69 -0.39 -27.19
C ASP A 49 28.19 0.45 -26.00
N PHE A 50 29.40 1.00 -26.11
CA PHE A 50 29.98 1.97 -25.17
C PHE A 50 30.94 2.92 -25.88
N SER A 51 30.88 4.21 -25.52
CA SER A 51 31.66 5.25 -26.19
C SER A 51 33.14 5.27 -25.80
N LYS A 52 33.46 4.93 -24.54
CA LYS A 52 34.82 4.96 -24.00
C LYS A 52 34.98 3.82 -23.00
N PHE A 53 36.15 3.19 -23.07
CA PHE A 53 36.65 2.25 -22.09
C PHE A 53 38.01 2.77 -21.63
N ASN A 54 38.20 2.86 -20.33
CA ASN A 54 39.46 3.26 -19.72
C ASN A 54 39.81 2.17 -18.71
N LEU A 55 40.98 1.58 -18.89
CA LEU A 55 41.58 0.64 -17.96
C LEU A 55 42.82 1.30 -17.38
N SER A 56 43.05 1.16 -16.08
CA SER A 56 44.34 1.44 -15.49
C SER A 56 44.73 0.27 -14.60
N LEU A 57 45.83 -0.38 -14.98
CA LEU A 57 46.36 -1.54 -14.25
C LEU A 57 47.08 -1.13 -12.96
N VAL A 58 47.56 0.12 -12.87
CA VAL A 58 48.28 0.64 -11.68
C VAL A 58 47.33 0.72 -10.48
N ASP A 59 46.16 1.33 -10.69
CA ASP A 59 45.17 1.60 -9.65
C ASP A 59 44.02 0.57 -9.63
N GLY A 60 44.07 -0.42 -10.53
CA GLY A 60 43.05 -1.45 -10.66
C GLY A 60 41.68 -0.86 -10.96
N SER A 61 41.59 0.08 -11.90
CA SER A 61 40.33 0.74 -12.24
C SER A 61 39.85 0.44 -13.66
N ILE A 62 38.54 0.28 -13.79
CA ILE A 62 37.84 0.14 -15.07
C ILE A 62 36.76 1.21 -15.12
N LYS A 63 36.68 1.92 -16.25
CA LYS A 63 35.66 2.94 -16.46
C LYS A 63 35.07 2.84 -17.86
N LEU A 64 33.76 2.66 -17.91
CA LEU A 64 32.95 2.67 -19.14
C LEU A 64 32.08 3.92 -19.16
N LYS A 65 31.97 4.57 -20.32
CA LYS A 65 31.07 5.73 -20.50
C LYS A 65 30.06 5.52 -21.62
N LYS A 66 28.84 6.02 -21.41
CA LYS A 66 27.71 5.92 -22.34
C LYS A 66 27.48 4.46 -22.77
N VAL A 67 27.29 3.58 -21.79
CA VAL A 67 26.96 2.18 -22.06
C VAL A 67 25.50 2.12 -22.47
N THR A 68 25.20 1.43 -23.56
CA THR A 68 23.84 1.24 -24.05
C THR A 68 23.56 -0.23 -24.29
N LEU A 69 22.35 -0.65 -23.94
CA LEU A 69 21.77 -1.96 -24.18
C LEU A 69 20.40 -1.73 -24.82
N TYR A 70 20.19 -2.23 -26.03
CA TYR A 70 18.91 -2.11 -26.73
C TYR A 70 18.52 -3.41 -27.42
N PRO A 71 17.25 -3.82 -27.38
CA PRO A 71 16.80 -5.00 -28.10
C PRO A 71 16.98 -4.85 -29.61
N THR A 72 17.31 -5.95 -30.29
CA THR A 72 17.32 -5.99 -31.75
C THR A 72 15.90 -5.81 -32.31
N LYS A 73 15.79 -5.43 -33.59
CA LYS A 73 14.48 -5.36 -34.27
C LYS A 73 13.73 -6.70 -34.18
N ALA A 74 14.42 -7.81 -34.44
CA ALA A 74 13.86 -9.16 -34.33
C ALA A 74 13.33 -9.49 -32.92
N ALA A 75 14.04 -9.04 -31.87
CA ALA A 75 13.57 -9.21 -30.49
C ALA A 75 12.30 -8.40 -30.22
N ARG A 76 12.23 -7.14 -30.68
CA ARG A 76 11.02 -6.31 -30.53
C ARG A 76 9.83 -6.89 -31.30
N ASP A 77 10.05 -7.33 -32.54
CA ASP A 77 9.03 -7.99 -33.35
C ASP A 77 8.52 -9.27 -32.66
N SER A 78 9.43 -10.01 -32.02
CA SER A 78 9.11 -11.19 -31.22
C SER A 78 8.32 -10.87 -29.94
N LEU A 79 8.64 -9.77 -29.25
CA LEU A 79 7.88 -9.30 -28.10
C LEU A 79 6.43 -8.96 -28.50
N ALA A 80 6.25 -8.26 -29.62
CA ALA A 80 4.93 -7.87 -30.15
C ALA A 80 4.10 -9.04 -30.70
N ASN A 81 4.75 -10.13 -31.12
CA ASN A 81 4.09 -11.32 -31.63
C ASN A 81 3.43 -12.12 -30.49
N PRO A 82 2.09 -12.30 -30.47
CA PRO A 82 1.40 -13.01 -29.40
C PRO A 82 1.75 -14.51 -29.31
N ASN A 83 2.26 -15.12 -30.38
CA ASN A 83 2.59 -16.54 -30.44
C ASN A 83 4.04 -16.85 -29.99
N ASN A 84 4.80 -15.84 -29.54
CA ASN A 84 6.17 -16.00 -29.06
C ASN A 84 6.24 -15.90 -27.53
N ASN A 85 7.16 -16.62 -26.91
CA ASN A 85 7.37 -16.68 -25.45
C ASN A 85 8.12 -15.46 -24.88
N ILE A 86 8.71 -14.58 -25.70
CA ILE A 86 9.35 -13.34 -25.23
C ILE A 86 8.29 -12.38 -24.68
N ARG A 87 8.32 -12.14 -23.37
CA ARG A 87 7.36 -11.29 -22.63
C ARG A 87 7.92 -9.94 -22.21
N VAL A 88 9.23 -9.88 -21.96
CA VAL A 88 9.90 -8.70 -21.44
C VAL A 88 11.19 -8.50 -22.22
N LEU A 89 11.46 -7.25 -22.59
CA LEU A 89 12.75 -6.80 -23.10
C LEU A 89 13.26 -5.64 -22.25
N ILE A 90 14.57 -5.51 -22.17
CA ILE A 90 15.22 -4.44 -21.39
C ILE A 90 15.96 -3.50 -22.34
N GLU A 91 15.70 -2.21 -22.17
CA GLU A 91 16.54 -1.14 -22.69
C GLU A 91 17.30 -0.52 -21.53
N ALA A 92 18.59 -0.25 -21.69
CA ALA A 92 19.35 0.46 -20.70
C ALA A 92 20.31 1.47 -21.34
N SER A 93 20.42 2.64 -20.72
CA SER A 93 21.42 3.65 -21.03
C SER A 93 22.09 4.10 -19.74
N ILE A 94 23.42 4.02 -19.67
CA ILE A 94 24.17 4.28 -18.45
C ILE A 94 25.25 5.30 -18.77
N GLU A 95 25.26 6.43 -18.04
CA GLU A 95 26.25 7.50 -18.26
C GLU A 95 27.67 7.00 -17.98
N GLU A 96 27.84 6.32 -16.84
CA GLU A 96 29.13 5.82 -16.39
C GLU A 96 29.00 4.56 -15.53
N ILE A 97 29.85 3.57 -15.81
CA ILE A 97 30.14 2.45 -14.91
C ILE A 97 31.61 2.58 -14.52
N LYS A 98 31.89 2.57 -13.21
CA LYS A 98 33.26 2.70 -12.69
C LYS A 98 33.52 1.64 -11.62
N MET A 99 34.59 0.88 -11.80
CA MET A 99 35.18 0.01 -10.80
C MET A 99 36.53 0.59 -10.38
N GLU A 100 36.83 0.62 -9.09
CA GLU A 100 38.05 1.21 -8.51
C GLU A 100 38.67 0.28 -7.47
N GLY A 101 40.01 0.28 -7.42
CA GLY A 101 40.77 -0.40 -6.39
C GLY A 101 40.69 -1.93 -6.48
N PHE A 102 40.63 -2.47 -7.70
CA PHE A 102 40.75 -3.92 -7.91
C PHE A 102 42.18 -4.37 -7.62
N GLN A 103 42.34 -5.25 -6.63
CA GLN A 103 43.66 -5.72 -6.20
C GLN A 103 44.20 -6.84 -7.10
N ILE A 104 44.65 -6.49 -8.32
CA ILE A 104 45.11 -7.44 -9.36
C ILE A 104 46.16 -8.42 -8.82
N LYS A 105 47.18 -7.91 -8.10
CA LYS A 105 48.25 -8.76 -7.54
C LYS A 105 47.68 -9.82 -6.58
N LYS A 106 46.80 -9.41 -5.67
CA LYS A 106 46.16 -10.31 -4.70
C LYS A 106 45.29 -11.36 -5.41
N PHE A 107 44.55 -10.95 -6.44
CA PHE A 107 43.75 -11.87 -7.25
C PHE A 107 44.63 -12.94 -7.92
N LEU A 108 45.77 -12.56 -8.51
CA LEU A 108 46.68 -13.51 -9.15
C LEU A 108 47.37 -14.47 -8.16
N GLU A 109 47.63 -14.01 -6.93
CA GLU A 109 48.29 -14.81 -5.89
C GLU A 109 47.35 -15.76 -5.15
N THR A 110 46.10 -15.34 -4.91
CA THR A 110 45.18 -16.06 -4.00
C THR A 110 43.82 -16.41 -4.61
N GLY A 111 43.51 -15.94 -5.82
CA GLY A 111 42.17 -16.07 -6.42
C GLY A 111 41.10 -15.16 -5.78
N HIS A 112 41.50 -14.26 -4.85
CA HIS A 112 40.58 -13.37 -4.14
C HIS A 112 40.32 -12.10 -4.96
N ILE A 113 39.05 -11.87 -5.30
CA ILE A 113 38.65 -10.58 -5.88
C ILE A 113 38.46 -9.59 -4.73
N ASN A 114 39.14 -8.46 -4.78
CA ASN A 114 38.94 -7.41 -3.80
C ASN A 114 38.83 -6.08 -4.55
N ILE A 115 37.67 -5.43 -4.42
CA ILE A 115 37.30 -4.21 -5.13
C ILE A 115 36.91 -3.16 -4.09
N THR A 116 37.48 -1.96 -4.19
CA THR A 116 37.15 -0.87 -3.26
C THR A 116 35.80 -0.25 -3.60
N ARG A 117 35.54 0.05 -4.88
CA ARG A 117 34.28 0.69 -5.26
C ARG A 117 33.78 0.22 -6.61
N PHE A 118 32.49 -0.06 -6.69
CA PHE A 118 31.76 -0.26 -7.94
C PHE A 118 30.61 0.74 -7.99
N LYS A 119 30.57 1.58 -9.01
CA LYS A 119 29.62 2.67 -9.15
C LYS A 119 28.95 2.67 -10.51
N ILE A 120 27.62 2.78 -10.51
CA ILE A 120 26.80 2.97 -11.71
C ILE A 120 26.13 4.35 -11.58
N LYS A 121 26.41 5.25 -12.52
CA LYS A 121 25.88 6.61 -12.51
C LYS A 121 24.83 6.79 -13.59
N LYS A 122 23.67 7.30 -13.18
CA LYS A 122 22.53 7.63 -14.03
C LYS A 122 22.12 6.51 -14.98
N PRO A 123 21.94 5.26 -14.50
CA PRO A 123 21.36 4.23 -15.34
C PRO A 123 19.88 4.55 -15.56
N LYS A 124 19.48 4.59 -16.83
CA LYS A 124 18.08 4.66 -17.25
C LYS A 124 17.72 3.30 -17.81
N VAL A 125 16.76 2.63 -17.19
CA VAL A 125 16.35 1.27 -17.57
C VAL A 125 14.87 1.27 -17.92
N THR A 126 14.52 0.80 -19.11
CA THR A 126 13.14 0.63 -19.54
C THR A 126 12.84 -0.85 -19.76
N TYR A 127 11.89 -1.37 -19.00
CA TYR A 127 11.32 -2.70 -19.20
C TYR A 127 10.15 -2.61 -20.16
N LEU A 128 10.33 -3.09 -21.40
CA LEU A 128 9.26 -3.21 -22.38
C LEU A 128 8.52 -4.53 -22.13
N PHE A 129 7.20 -4.51 -21.92
CA PHE A 129 6.44 -5.74 -21.72
C PHE A 129 5.12 -5.77 -22.51
N ASP A 130 4.72 -6.98 -22.90
CA ASP A 130 3.41 -7.27 -23.50
C ASP A 130 2.44 -7.79 -22.44
N SER A 131 1.37 -7.04 -22.16
CA SER A 131 0.38 -7.40 -21.13
C SER A 131 -0.53 -8.60 -21.47
N ARG A 132 -0.54 -9.10 -22.70
CA ARG A 132 -1.33 -10.30 -23.10
C ARG A 132 -0.68 -11.60 -22.62
N LYS A 133 0.62 -11.60 -22.38
CA LYS A 133 1.40 -12.81 -22.05
C LYS A 133 1.50 -12.96 -20.52
N LYS A 134 1.08 -14.12 -19.99
CA LYS A 134 1.26 -14.51 -18.57
C LYS A 134 2.61 -15.22 -18.42
N GLY A 135 3.39 -14.89 -17.39
CA GLY A 135 4.77 -15.36 -17.27
C GLY A 135 4.96 -16.64 -16.46
N THR A 136 5.97 -17.40 -16.84
CA THR A 136 6.77 -18.27 -15.96
C THR A 136 8.07 -17.55 -15.64
N SER A 137 8.51 -17.66 -14.38
CA SER A 137 9.72 -17.05 -13.84
C SER A 137 10.97 -17.63 -14.52
N SER A 138 11.92 -16.78 -14.95
CA SER A 138 13.27 -17.26 -15.30
C SER A 138 14.10 -17.34 -14.03
N SER A 139 14.74 -18.49 -13.82
CA SER A 139 15.73 -18.69 -12.76
C SER A 139 16.89 -17.68 -12.86
N THR A 140 17.39 -17.27 -11.70
CA THR A 140 18.60 -16.44 -11.56
C THR A 140 19.83 -17.26 -11.96
N ALA A 141 20.59 -16.79 -12.96
CA ALA A 141 21.83 -17.40 -13.43
C ALA A 141 23.02 -17.04 -12.51
N LEU A 142 23.06 -17.57 -11.28
CA LEU A 142 24.18 -17.36 -10.35
C LEU A 142 24.88 -18.65 -9.90
N ASP A 143 24.39 -19.82 -10.29
CA ASP A 143 24.91 -21.10 -9.79
C ASP A 143 26.33 -21.44 -10.30
N ASN A 144 26.80 -20.79 -11.36
CA ASN A 144 28.07 -21.11 -12.04
C ASN A 144 29.17 -20.05 -11.89
N VAL A 145 29.06 -19.12 -10.93
CA VAL A 145 30.01 -17.99 -10.80
C VAL A 145 31.35 -18.41 -10.16
N PHE A 146 31.36 -19.48 -9.35
CA PHE A 146 32.56 -19.99 -8.68
C PHE A 146 33.24 -21.11 -9.47
N SER A 147 34.51 -20.89 -9.85
CA SER A 147 35.39 -21.86 -10.54
C SER A 147 36.64 -22.12 -9.70
N GLU A 148 37.49 -23.09 -10.07
CA GLU A 148 38.75 -23.40 -9.34
C GLU A 148 39.67 -22.17 -9.16
N SER A 149 39.54 -21.13 -10.00
CA SER A 149 40.36 -19.91 -9.94
C SER A 149 39.75 -18.77 -9.11
N PHE A 150 38.50 -18.91 -8.64
CA PHE A 150 37.78 -17.88 -7.89
C PHE A 150 37.26 -18.45 -6.58
N SER A 151 37.84 -18.02 -5.46
CA SER A 151 37.52 -18.56 -4.13
C SER A 151 36.60 -17.64 -3.30
N GLN A 152 36.76 -16.31 -3.42
CA GLN A 152 35.93 -15.32 -2.74
C GLN A 152 36.02 -13.93 -3.40
N ALA A 153 34.99 -13.09 -3.20
CA ALA A 153 35.02 -11.67 -3.55
C ALA A 153 34.60 -10.75 -2.39
N ASP A 154 35.34 -9.66 -2.23
CA ASP A 154 35.02 -8.55 -1.34
C ASP A 154 34.76 -7.26 -2.15
N LEU A 155 33.74 -6.50 -1.74
CA LEU A 155 33.42 -5.19 -2.29
C LEU A 155 33.15 -4.18 -1.18
N THR A 156 34.02 -3.16 -1.03
CA THR A 156 33.85 -2.17 0.04
C THR A 156 32.61 -1.29 -0.20
N TYR A 157 32.36 -0.83 -1.43
CA TYR A 157 31.18 -0.02 -1.76
C TYR A 157 30.59 -0.37 -3.13
N PHE A 158 29.30 -0.71 -3.17
CA PHE A 158 28.51 -0.70 -4.40
C PHE A 158 27.51 0.45 -4.37
N LEU A 159 27.55 1.29 -5.41
CA LEU A 159 26.77 2.52 -5.51
C LEU A 159 26.00 2.57 -6.82
N ILE A 160 24.71 2.84 -6.75
CA ILE A 160 23.91 3.28 -7.88
C ILE A 160 23.46 4.70 -7.56
N ASP A 161 23.77 5.65 -8.42
CA ASP A 161 23.43 7.06 -8.25
C ASP A 161 22.47 7.51 -9.35
N ASP A 162 21.35 8.13 -8.96
CA ASP A 162 20.43 8.84 -9.85
C ASP A 162 19.86 7.95 -10.98
N ALA A 163 19.46 6.73 -10.62
CA ALA A 163 18.85 5.79 -11.54
C ALA A 163 17.39 6.12 -11.83
N SER A 164 16.92 5.78 -13.03
CA SER A 164 15.53 5.89 -13.43
C SER A 164 15.08 4.57 -14.06
N ILE A 165 13.93 4.07 -13.63
CA ILE A 165 13.37 2.78 -14.06
C ILE A 165 11.95 3.01 -14.55
N HIS A 166 11.69 2.63 -15.79
CA HIS A 166 10.39 2.72 -16.43
C HIS A 166 9.91 1.31 -16.80
N VAL A 167 8.62 1.02 -16.59
CA VAL A 167 7.96 -0.18 -17.08
C VAL A 167 6.92 0.23 -18.11
N HIS A 168 7.20 -0.06 -19.37
CA HIS A 168 6.45 0.41 -20.52
C HIS A 168 5.59 -0.71 -21.10
N ASN A 169 4.28 -0.47 -21.16
CA ASN A 169 3.34 -1.39 -21.82
C ASN A 169 3.30 -1.07 -23.32
N ILE A 170 3.87 -1.96 -24.14
CA ILE A 170 3.98 -1.73 -25.58
C ILE A 170 2.62 -1.73 -26.32
N LEU A 171 1.57 -2.29 -25.73
CA LEU A 171 0.24 -2.32 -26.34
C LEU A 171 -0.57 -1.06 -26.08
N LYS A 172 -0.37 -0.47 -24.90
CA LYS A 172 -1.03 0.78 -24.51
C LYS A 172 -0.20 2.01 -24.87
N ASP A 173 1.04 1.80 -25.31
CA ASP A 173 2.05 2.84 -25.53
C ASP A 173 2.15 3.79 -24.32
N LYS A 174 2.28 3.20 -23.13
CA LYS A 174 2.24 3.95 -21.86
C LYS A 174 3.10 3.29 -20.79
N ASP A 175 3.80 4.12 -20.03
CA ASP A 175 4.44 3.71 -18.79
C ASP A 175 3.41 3.44 -17.71
N ILE A 176 3.47 2.23 -17.15
CA ILE A 176 2.61 1.81 -16.04
C ILE A 176 3.32 1.94 -14.70
N VAL A 177 4.65 1.95 -14.70
CA VAL A 177 5.48 2.16 -13.50
C VAL A 177 6.61 3.09 -13.87
N VAL A 178 6.82 4.11 -13.05
CA VAL A 178 7.96 5.03 -13.17
C VAL A 178 8.59 5.20 -11.79
N PHE A 179 9.91 5.06 -11.74
CA PHE A 179 10.75 5.33 -10.58
C PHE A 179 11.90 6.24 -10.99
N ASP A 180 12.07 7.36 -10.31
CA ASP A 180 13.16 8.29 -10.58
C ASP A 180 14.07 8.48 -9.38
N ASN A 181 15.26 9.01 -9.65
CA ASN A 181 16.28 9.35 -8.64
C ASN A 181 16.53 8.20 -7.65
N PHE A 182 16.59 6.97 -8.17
CA PHE A 182 16.92 5.79 -7.39
C PHE A 182 18.41 5.84 -7.01
N GLU A 183 18.67 5.73 -5.71
CA GLU A 183 20.00 5.62 -5.12
C GLU A 183 20.08 4.32 -4.34
N PHE A 184 21.17 3.57 -4.52
CA PHE A 184 21.44 2.36 -3.76
C PHE A 184 22.87 2.37 -3.26
N LYS A 185 23.06 1.98 -2.00
CA LYS A 185 24.36 1.92 -1.33
C LYS A 185 24.46 0.62 -0.55
N LEU A 186 25.43 -0.20 -0.90
CA LEU A 186 25.82 -1.41 -0.20
C LEU A 186 27.26 -1.25 0.26
N SER A 187 27.54 -1.57 1.53
CA SER A 187 28.89 -1.48 2.11
C SER A 187 29.38 -2.83 2.62
N HIS A 188 30.67 -3.09 2.36
CA HIS A 188 31.41 -4.28 2.78
C HIS A 188 30.69 -5.58 2.44
N ALA A 189 30.40 -5.76 1.15
CA ALA A 189 29.83 -7.01 0.68
C ALA A 189 30.90 -8.10 0.58
N HIS A 190 30.60 -9.30 1.07
CA HIS A 190 31.48 -10.46 0.98
C HIS A 190 30.73 -11.64 0.39
N ILE A 191 31.33 -12.35 -0.56
CA ILE A 191 30.77 -13.54 -1.17
C ILE A 191 31.81 -14.65 -1.30
N ASP A 192 31.46 -15.85 -0.88
CA ASP A 192 32.30 -17.04 -0.96
C ASP A 192 31.47 -18.30 -1.26
N SER A 193 32.14 -19.47 -1.25
CA SER A 193 31.51 -20.76 -1.50
C SER A 193 30.41 -21.17 -0.49
N THR A 194 30.36 -20.51 0.67
CA THR A 194 29.38 -20.74 1.72
C THR A 194 28.21 -19.76 1.62
N THR A 195 28.49 -18.46 1.44
CA THR A 195 27.46 -17.42 1.36
C THR A 195 26.62 -17.56 0.10
N ILE A 196 27.23 -17.92 -1.04
CA ILE A 196 26.55 -18.08 -2.34
C ILE A 196 25.42 -19.12 -2.28
N LYS A 197 25.49 -20.07 -1.34
CA LYS A 197 24.47 -21.11 -1.12
C LYS A 197 23.31 -20.64 -0.23
N ARG A 198 23.46 -19.49 0.44
CA ARG A 198 22.41 -18.89 1.27
C ARG A 198 21.44 -18.12 0.40
N PHE A 199 20.29 -17.81 0.98
CA PHE A 199 19.27 -17.00 0.32
C PHE A 199 19.75 -15.59 -0.04
N SER A 200 20.41 -14.91 0.90
CA SER A 200 21.19 -13.71 0.60
C SER A 200 22.61 -14.17 0.27
N PRO A 201 23.02 -14.15 -1.01
CA PRO A 201 24.24 -14.83 -1.44
C PRO A 201 25.52 -14.12 -0.98
N PHE A 202 25.43 -13.08 -0.15
CA PHE A 202 26.56 -12.29 0.33
C PHE A 202 26.30 -11.79 1.77
N ASP A 203 27.36 -11.59 2.53
CA ASP A 203 27.32 -10.79 3.77
C ASP A 203 27.45 -9.31 3.43
N TYR A 204 26.98 -8.44 4.33
CA TYR A 204 27.08 -6.99 4.17
C TYR A 204 26.98 -6.26 5.52
N ASP A 205 27.63 -5.10 5.61
CA ASP A 205 27.51 -4.23 6.80
C ASP A 205 26.23 -3.39 6.78
N ASN A 206 25.86 -2.89 5.59
CA ASN A 206 24.72 -2.00 5.44
C ASN A 206 24.20 -1.98 4.00
N ILE A 207 22.88 -1.88 3.89
CA ILE A 207 22.16 -1.59 2.65
C ILE A 207 21.28 -0.38 2.91
N ASN A 208 21.40 0.64 2.05
CA ASN A 208 20.45 1.74 1.99
C ASN A 208 19.96 1.90 0.57
N PHE A 209 18.67 2.21 0.47
CA PHE A 209 18.02 2.48 -0.80
C PHE A 209 17.14 3.72 -0.64
N SER A 210 17.08 4.58 -1.64
CA SER A 210 16.05 5.59 -1.74
C SER A 210 15.63 5.84 -3.18
N ALA A 211 14.37 6.16 -3.40
CA ALA A 211 13.84 6.59 -4.70
C ALA A 211 12.87 7.75 -4.50
N LYS A 212 12.60 8.49 -5.58
CA LYS A 212 11.62 9.57 -5.60
C LYS A 212 10.63 9.40 -6.75
N ASN A 213 9.51 10.11 -6.63
CA ASN A 213 8.50 10.25 -7.69
C ASN A 213 7.98 8.90 -8.21
N LEU A 214 7.75 7.95 -7.31
CA LEU A 214 7.11 6.68 -7.67
C LEU A 214 5.72 6.98 -8.22
N THR A 215 5.43 6.49 -9.42
CA THR A 215 4.10 6.53 -10.02
C THR A 215 3.73 5.15 -10.56
N LEU A 216 2.54 4.68 -10.24
CA LEU A 216 1.98 3.40 -10.67
C LEU A 216 0.55 3.59 -11.19
N ASP A 217 0.29 3.15 -12.41
CA ASP A 217 -1.05 3.11 -12.98
C ASP A 217 -1.77 1.84 -12.53
N LEU A 218 -2.69 1.95 -11.55
CA LEU A 218 -3.32 0.79 -10.92
C LEU A 218 -4.33 0.12 -11.85
N ASP A 219 -5.30 0.89 -12.33
CA ASP A 219 -6.38 0.44 -13.21
C ASP A 219 -6.92 1.61 -14.04
N GLU A 220 -8.10 1.47 -14.64
CA GLU A 220 -8.73 2.55 -15.43
C GLU A 220 -9.15 3.77 -14.61
N ASP A 221 -9.22 3.66 -13.29
CA ASP A 221 -9.82 4.64 -12.39
C ASP A 221 -8.81 5.30 -11.46
N TYR A 222 -7.74 4.61 -11.09
CA TYR A 222 -6.85 5.04 -10.02
C TYR A 222 -5.38 5.05 -10.44
N THR A 223 -4.66 5.98 -9.82
CA THR A 223 -3.20 6.07 -9.85
C THR A 223 -2.68 5.99 -8.43
N PHE A 224 -1.54 5.34 -8.26
CA PHE A 224 -0.77 5.35 -7.02
C PHE A 224 0.47 6.19 -7.23
N SER A 225 0.84 6.99 -6.23
CA SER A 225 2.11 7.71 -6.23
C SER A 225 2.74 7.78 -4.85
N GLY A 226 4.05 7.98 -4.81
CA GLY A 226 4.82 8.22 -3.58
C GLY A 226 5.93 9.23 -3.85
N GLY A 227 6.10 10.20 -2.95
CA GLY A 227 7.09 11.26 -3.07
C GLY A 227 8.51 10.75 -2.90
N LYS A 228 8.82 10.15 -1.74
CA LYS A 228 10.13 9.55 -1.44
C LYS A 228 9.97 8.23 -0.73
N LEU A 229 10.59 7.18 -1.28
CA LEU A 229 10.77 5.89 -0.63
C LEU A 229 12.21 5.84 -0.09
N SER A 230 12.41 5.36 1.13
CA SER A 230 13.73 5.07 1.65
C SER A 230 13.75 3.84 2.54
N PHE A 231 14.85 3.10 2.49
CA PHE A 231 15.09 1.91 3.29
C PHE A 231 16.49 1.95 3.88
N SER A 232 16.63 1.47 5.10
CA SER A 232 17.90 1.31 5.80
C SER A 232 17.93 -0.01 6.55
N ALA A 233 18.78 -0.94 6.12
CA ALA A 233 18.94 -2.25 6.76
C ALA A 233 19.44 -2.11 8.20
N LYS A 234 20.42 -1.21 8.44
CA LYS A 234 20.95 -0.95 9.80
C LYS A 234 19.88 -0.49 10.80
N ARG A 235 18.87 0.25 10.34
CA ARG A 235 17.75 0.71 11.20
C ARG A 235 16.54 -0.22 11.15
N ASN A 236 16.56 -1.21 10.25
CA ASN A 236 15.40 -2.02 9.86
C ASN A 236 14.14 -1.17 9.66
N THR A 237 14.28 -0.08 8.90
CA THR A 237 13.19 0.89 8.68
C THR A 237 13.02 1.17 7.20
N THR A 238 11.78 1.10 6.74
CA THR A 238 11.34 1.60 5.44
C THR A 238 10.41 2.78 5.66
N SER A 239 10.58 3.87 4.94
CA SER A 239 9.67 5.01 4.97
C SER A 239 9.24 5.44 3.57
N ILE A 240 7.97 5.86 3.46
CA ILE A 240 7.39 6.42 2.24
C ILE A 240 6.74 7.75 2.60
N SER A 241 7.16 8.83 1.94
CA SER A 241 6.51 10.14 2.04
C SER A 241 5.53 10.38 0.91
N ASP A 242 4.52 11.21 1.18
CA ASP A 242 3.54 11.72 0.21
C ASP A 242 2.86 10.61 -0.61
N LEU A 243 2.47 9.51 0.04
CA LEU A 243 1.77 8.41 -0.58
C LEU A 243 0.36 8.85 -0.95
N LYS A 244 -0.05 8.63 -2.21
CA LYS A 244 -1.39 8.97 -2.69
C LYS A 244 -1.99 7.85 -3.52
N VAL A 245 -3.27 7.54 -3.26
CA VAL A 245 -4.15 6.84 -4.19
C VAL A 245 -5.13 7.86 -4.72
N SER A 246 -4.94 8.26 -5.98
CA SER A 246 -5.68 9.35 -6.61
C SER A 246 -6.58 8.82 -7.72
N PRO A 247 -7.89 9.09 -7.66
CA PRO A 247 -8.81 8.81 -8.75
C PRO A 247 -8.49 9.72 -9.93
N LYS A 248 -8.58 9.17 -11.13
CA LYS A 248 -8.37 9.85 -12.41
C LYS A 248 -9.54 10.75 -12.82
N TYR A 249 -10.69 10.57 -12.18
CA TYR A 249 -11.91 11.31 -12.46
C TYR A 249 -12.39 12.02 -11.18
N SER A 250 -13.04 13.18 -11.35
CA SER A 250 -13.80 13.81 -10.26
C SER A 250 -14.92 12.89 -9.76
N ARG A 251 -15.50 13.21 -8.60
CA ARG A 251 -16.56 12.42 -7.96
C ARG A 251 -17.74 12.19 -8.89
N GLU A 252 -18.21 13.25 -9.55
CA GLU A 252 -19.37 13.25 -10.45
C GLU A 252 -19.07 12.49 -11.74
N ASN A 253 -17.91 12.75 -12.36
CA ASN A 253 -17.50 12.06 -13.58
C ASN A 253 -17.29 10.57 -13.35
N PHE A 254 -16.73 10.20 -12.20
CA PHE A 254 -16.60 8.80 -11.79
C PHE A 254 -17.95 8.13 -11.62
N ALA A 255 -18.90 8.78 -10.91
CA ALA A 255 -20.25 8.22 -10.72
C ALA A 255 -21.00 8.08 -12.06
N ASN A 256 -20.82 9.02 -12.99
CA ASN A 256 -21.45 8.96 -14.30
C ASN A 256 -20.85 7.93 -15.26
N LYS A 257 -19.58 7.55 -15.06
CA LYS A 257 -18.92 6.46 -15.81
C LYS A 257 -19.59 5.10 -15.56
N TYR A 258 -20.21 4.89 -14.40
CA TYR A 258 -20.77 3.60 -13.99
C TYR A 258 -22.29 3.59 -13.94
N LYS A 259 -22.90 2.54 -14.49
CA LYS A 259 -24.35 2.31 -14.44
C LYS A 259 -24.86 2.07 -13.01
N PHE A 260 -24.11 1.32 -12.22
CA PHE A 260 -24.45 0.97 -10.83
C PHE A 260 -23.61 1.78 -9.85
N GLN A 261 -24.09 1.88 -8.60
CA GLN A 261 -23.34 2.55 -7.54
C GLN A 261 -21.93 1.95 -7.40
N LYS A 262 -20.90 2.81 -7.53
CA LYS A 262 -19.49 2.47 -7.31
C LYS A 262 -18.87 3.52 -6.39
N THR A 263 -18.08 3.06 -5.42
CA THR A 263 -17.40 3.95 -4.47
C THR A 263 -16.21 4.61 -5.15
N TRP A 264 -16.19 5.95 -5.09
CA TRP A 264 -15.02 6.77 -5.37
C TRP A 264 -14.21 6.94 -4.09
N LEU A 265 -12.89 6.83 -4.18
CA LEU A 265 -11.99 6.93 -3.03
C LEU A 265 -10.73 7.72 -3.37
N ALA A 266 -10.32 8.63 -2.50
CA ALA A 266 -9.00 9.24 -2.57
C ALA A 266 -8.32 9.10 -1.21
N LEU A 267 -7.05 8.71 -1.23
CA LEU A 267 -6.20 8.62 -0.04
C LEU A 267 -4.96 9.46 -0.27
N ALA A 268 -4.62 10.30 0.70
CA ALA A 268 -3.32 10.94 0.81
C ALA A 268 -2.75 10.64 2.20
N LEU A 269 -1.48 10.29 2.26
CA LEU A 269 -0.76 9.97 3.49
C LEU A 269 0.58 10.69 3.45
N ASN A 270 0.89 11.46 4.49
CA ASN A 270 2.14 12.23 4.52
C ASN A 270 3.33 11.31 4.73
N ASP A 271 3.25 10.46 5.74
CA ASP A 271 4.36 9.58 6.12
C ASP A 271 3.84 8.19 6.46
N LEU A 272 4.45 7.19 5.85
CA LEU A 272 4.32 5.78 6.18
C LEU A 272 5.67 5.29 6.67
N THR A 273 5.74 4.71 7.87
CA THR A 273 6.96 4.10 8.40
C THR A 273 6.70 2.64 8.75
N ILE A 274 7.56 1.76 8.23
CA ILE A 274 7.57 0.33 8.53
C ILE A 274 8.85 0.06 9.31
N THR A 275 8.72 -0.51 10.49
CA THR A 275 9.87 -0.91 11.34
C THR A 275 9.83 -2.40 11.58
N ASN A 276 11.00 -3.03 11.53
CA ASN A 276 11.17 -4.47 11.73
C ASN A 276 10.40 -5.31 10.71
N ILE A 277 10.68 -5.11 9.43
CA ILE A 277 10.18 -5.98 8.36
C ILE A 277 11.12 -7.16 8.18
N ASP A 278 10.55 -8.35 8.03
CA ASP A 278 11.30 -9.56 7.69
C ASP A 278 11.43 -9.67 6.17
N PHE A 279 12.54 -9.17 5.63
CA PHE A 279 12.80 -9.24 4.19
C PHE A 279 13.08 -10.65 3.69
N GLU A 280 13.63 -11.52 4.54
CA GLU A 280 13.90 -12.90 4.13
C GLU A 280 12.58 -13.64 3.91
N GLU A 281 11.66 -13.54 4.87
CA GLU A 281 10.31 -14.10 4.77
C GLU A 281 9.50 -13.49 3.62
N LEU A 282 9.63 -12.18 3.38
CA LEU A 282 8.99 -11.50 2.26
C LEU A 282 9.47 -12.02 0.91
N ILE A 283 10.77 -12.19 0.71
CA ILE A 283 11.30 -12.55 -0.62
C ILE A 283 11.23 -14.07 -0.84
N GLN A 284 11.47 -14.90 0.17
CA GLN A 284 11.38 -16.37 0.04
C GLN A 284 9.94 -16.86 -0.07
N ASN A 285 9.07 -16.41 0.83
CA ASN A 285 7.75 -16.97 1.02
C ASN A 285 6.63 -16.04 0.52
N GLY A 286 6.95 -14.79 0.17
CA GLY A 286 5.95 -13.79 -0.21
C GLY A 286 5.14 -13.26 0.98
N ASN A 287 5.60 -13.51 2.20
CA ASN A 287 4.87 -13.28 3.44
C ASN A 287 5.31 -11.96 4.07
N PHE A 288 4.35 -11.11 4.44
CA PHE A 288 4.62 -9.82 5.08
C PHE A 288 4.59 -9.97 6.60
N ARG A 289 5.77 -10.05 7.22
CA ARG A 289 5.91 -9.96 8.68
C ARG A 289 6.54 -8.62 9.06
N ILE A 290 5.81 -7.84 9.86
CA ILE A 290 6.15 -6.47 10.22
C ILE A 290 5.96 -6.28 11.73
N GLY A 291 6.95 -5.72 12.41
CA GLY A 291 6.81 -5.32 13.81
C GLY A 291 5.89 -4.12 13.97
N LYS A 292 6.18 -3.00 13.30
CA LYS A 292 5.38 -1.79 13.44
C LYS A 292 5.11 -1.10 12.10
N LEU A 293 3.86 -0.69 11.90
CA LEU A 293 3.41 0.15 10.79
C LEU A 293 2.86 1.47 11.35
N GLU A 294 3.43 2.61 10.97
CA GLU A 294 2.97 3.93 11.41
C GLU A 294 2.52 4.76 10.21
N LEU A 295 1.28 5.24 10.27
CA LEU A 295 0.64 6.10 9.28
C LEU A 295 0.37 7.46 9.90
N GLU A 296 1.01 8.52 9.39
CA GLU A 296 0.79 9.87 9.90
C GLU A 296 0.06 10.77 8.90
N LYS A 297 -0.96 11.47 9.41
CA LYS A 297 -1.77 12.44 8.67
C LYS A 297 -2.42 11.83 7.41
N ALA A 298 -2.99 10.62 7.53
CA ALA A 298 -3.80 10.07 6.48
C ALA A 298 -5.06 10.92 6.28
N ASN A 299 -5.41 11.21 5.03
CA ASN A 299 -6.64 11.88 4.65
C ASN A 299 -7.37 11.00 3.64
N LEU A 300 -8.47 10.40 4.09
CA LEU A 300 -9.31 9.51 3.30
C LEU A 300 -10.60 10.22 2.93
N ALA A 301 -10.85 10.39 1.63
CA ALA A 301 -12.10 10.91 1.10
C ALA A 301 -12.85 9.80 0.37
N ILE A 302 -14.11 9.57 0.77
CA ILE A 302 -14.99 8.56 0.20
C ILE A 302 -16.21 9.27 -0.38
N TYR A 303 -16.61 8.91 -1.60
CA TYR A 303 -17.83 9.39 -2.22
C TYR A 303 -18.64 8.22 -2.81
N LYS A 304 -19.95 8.24 -2.62
CA LYS A 304 -20.88 7.30 -3.25
C LYS A 304 -22.13 8.02 -3.71
N ASP A 305 -22.50 7.84 -4.97
CA ASP A 305 -23.78 8.32 -5.50
C ASP A 305 -24.84 7.22 -5.32
N LYS A 306 -25.81 7.41 -4.42
CA LYS A 306 -26.90 6.45 -4.19
C LYS A 306 -28.10 6.66 -5.12
N THR A 307 -28.13 7.72 -5.92
CA THR A 307 -29.20 7.93 -6.92
C THR A 307 -29.13 6.89 -8.05
N LYS A 308 -27.95 6.29 -8.25
CA LYS A 308 -27.74 5.16 -9.17
C LYS A 308 -28.33 3.86 -8.59
N PRO A 309 -28.73 2.89 -9.43
CA PRO A 309 -29.18 1.57 -8.96
C PRO A 309 -28.05 0.83 -8.22
N GLU A 310 -28.40 0.10 -7.16
CA GLU A 310 -27.47 -0.79 -6.46
C GLU A 310 -26.93 -1.88 -7.41
N PRO A 311 -25.66 -2.26 -7.30
CA PRO A 311 -25.11 -3.35 -8.11
C PRO A 311 -25.76 -4.69 -7.74
N PRO A 312 -25.69 -5.71 -8.64
CA PRO A 312 -26.09 -7.06 -8.32
C PRO A 312 -25.48 -7.56 -7.00
N PHE A 313 -26.24 -8.38 -6.28
CA PHE A 313 -25.81 -8.87 -4.96
C PHE A 313 -24.44 -9.55 -5.05
N LYS A 314 -23.50 -9.03 -4.26
CA LYS A 314 -22.20 -9.65 -4.03
C LYS A 314 -21.87 -9.53 -2.55
N LYS A 315 -21.70 -10.67 -1.87
CA LYS A 315 -21.32 -10.69 -0.45
C LYS A 315 -20.03 -9.89 -0.25
N LYS A 316 -20.07 -8.95 0.68
CA LYS A 316 -18.90 -8.21 1.18
C LYS A 316 -18.48 -8.85 2.50
N PHE A 317 -17.19 -9.10 2.66
CA PHE A 317 -16.65 -9.71 3.87
C PHE A 317 -16.43 -8.66 4.97
N LEU A 318 -16.61 -9.05 6.23
CA LEU A 318 -16.14 -8.26 7.38
C LEU A 318 -14.60 -8.33 7.47
N PRO A 319 -13.97 -7.46 8.26
CA PRO A 319 -12.52 -7.37 8.33
C PRO A 319 -11.80 -8.69 8.58
N VAL A 320 -12.31 -9.55 9.48
CA VAL A 320 -11.66 -10.84 9.80
C VAL A 320 -11.70 -11.79 8.60
N THR A 321 -12.87 -12.03 8.02
CA THR A 321 -12.99 -12.88 6.82
C THR A 321 -12.27 -12.28 5.62
N ALA A 322 -12.26 -10.95 5.47
CA ALA A 322 -11.49 -10.28 4.42
C ALA A 322 -9.99 -10.54 4.59
N LEU A 323 -9.47 -10.42 5.81
CA LEU A 323 -8.07 -10.69 6.15
C LEU A 323 -7.69 -12.17 5.92
N LYS A 324 -8.54 -13.11 6.34
CA LYS A 324 -8.36 -14.55 6.07
C LYS A 324 -8.33 -14.90 4.58
N LYS A 325 -9.06 -14.15 3.76
CA LYS A 325 -9.16 -14.37 2.30
C LYS A 325 -8.08 -13.65 1.50
N ALA A 326 -7.22 -12.87 2.14
CA ALA A 326 -6.07 -12.30 1.46
C ALA A 326 -5.17 -13.41 0.91
N SER A 327 -4.65 -13.23 -0.30
CA SER A 327 -3.80 -14.21 -0.97
C SER A 327 -2.36 -14.25 -0.45
N LEU A 328 -1.99 -13.30 0.40
CA LEU A 328 -0.67 -13.15 1.00
C LEU A 328 -0.80 -13.37 2.50
N ILE A 329 0.21 -13.97 3.14
CA ILE A 329 0.29 -13.99 4.59
C ILE A 329 0.69 -12.59 5.05
N LEU A 330 -0.12 -12.00 5.92
CA LEU A 330 0.08 -10.71 6.53
C LEU A 330 0.13 -10.92 8.04
N SER A 331 1.19 -10.44 8.68
CA SER A 331 1.33 -10.41 10.13
C SER A 331 1.99 -9.10 10.53
N ILE A 332 1.21 -8.23 11.15
CA ILE A 332 1.64 -6.92 11.61
C ILE A 332 1.31 -6.84 13.10
N ASP A 333 2.34 -6.75 13.94
CA ASP A 333 2.16 -6.71 15.40
C ASP A 333 1.41 -5.45 15.82
N THR A 334 1.89 -4.28 15.40
CA THR A 334 1.28 -2.98 15.75
C THR A 334 1.08 -2.09 14.51
N ILE A 335 -0.13 -1.53 14.34
CA ILE A 335 -0.42 -0.46 13.38
C ILE A 335 -0.88 0.78 14.14
N ASP A 336 -0.14 1.87 14.00
CA ASP A 336 -0.51 3.19 14.52
C ASP A 336 -0.97 4.10 13.38
N LEU A 337 -2.14 4.70 13.53
CA LEU A 337 -2.63 5.79 12.71
C LEU A 337 -2.62 7.06 13.56
N LYS A 338 -2.02 8.15 13.08
CA LYS A 338 -1.90 9.39 13.85
C LYS A 338 -2.46 10.59 13.11
N LYS A 339 -3.17 11.47 13.81
CA LYS A 339 -3.64 12.79 13.33
C LYS A 339 -4.32 12.75 11.96
N SER A 340 -5.12 11.72 11.73
CA SER A 340 -5.71 11.43 10.41
C SER A 340 -7.13 11.99 10.28
N ASN A 341 -7.66 12.00 9.06
CA ASN A 341 -8.99 12.50 8.75
C ASN A 341 -9.70 11.55 7.78
N VAL A 342 -11.00 11.39 7.97
CA VAL A 342 -11.89 10.69 7.04
C VAL A 342 -13.06 11.59 6.71
N THR A 343 -13.37 11.73 5.43
CA THR A 343 -14.57 12.41 4.93
C THR A 343 -15.39 11.42 4.12
N ILE A 344 -16.64 11.21 4.50
CA ILE A 344 -17.58 10.35 3.80
C ILE A 344 -18.68 11.24 3.25
N ASN A 345 -18.80 11.26 1.93
CA ASN A 345 -19.87 11.94 1.23
C ASN A 345 -20.77 10.93 0.51
N GLU A 346 -22.07 11.13 0.61
CA GLU A 346 -23.02 10.28 -0.09
C GLU A 346 -24.15 11.12 -0.68
N LYS A 347 -24.34 11.03 -2.00
CA LYS A 347 -25.48 11.67 -2.67
C LYS A 347 -26.71 10.83 -2.42
N SER A 348 -27.70 11.39 -1.72
CA SER A 348 -28.88 10.67 -1.26
C SER A 348 -29.83 10.35 -2.41
N ALA A 349 -30.34 9.11 -2.44
CA ALA A 349 -31.41 8.74 -3.36
C ALA A 349 -32.77 9.37 -2.99
N LEU A 350 -32.92 9.83 -1.73
CA LEU A 350 -34.18 10.36 -1.22
C LEU A 350 -34.34 11.86 -1.52
N THR A 351 -33.24 12.62 -1.45
CA THR A 351 -33.24 14.08 -1.52
C THR A 351 -32.46 14.65 -2.69
N ASP A 352 -31.67 13.82 -3.39
CA ASP A 352 -30.63 14.25 -4.34
C ASP A 352 -29.55 15.17 -3.72
N GLU A 353 -29.57 15.38 -2.40
CA GLU A 353 -28.60 16.20 -1.68
C GLU A 353 -27.37 15.39 -1.24
N LEU A 354 -26.25 16.09 -1.08
CA LEU A 354 -24.99 15.50 -0.60
C LEU A 354 -24.93 15.48 0.93
N SER A 355 -24.92 14.28 1.51
CA SER A 355 -24.60 14.10 2.92
C SER A 355 -23.10 14.19 3.19
N GLU A 356 -22.74 14.60 4.40
CA GLU A 356 -21.35 14.68 4.86
C GLU A 356 -21.21 14.15 6.28
N LEU A 357 -20.29 13.20 6.46
CA LEU A 357 -19.76 12.77 7.75
C LEU A 357 -18.25 12.96 7.76
N THR A 358 -17.72 13.63 8.79
CA THR A 358 -16.28 13.82 8.97
C THR A 358 -15.81 13.22 10.29
N ILE A 359 -14.68 12.53 10.24
CA ILE A 359 -13.95 12.00 11.39
C ILE A 359 -12.59 12.69 11.38
N ASN A 360 -12.29 13.49 12.39
CA ASN A 360 -11.12 14.36 12.44
C ASN A 360 -10.21 14.02 13.59
N ASN A 361 -8.93 14.37 13.46
CA ASN A 361 -7.90 14.06 14.46
C ASN A 361 -7.96 12.60 14.90
N LEU A 362 -8.09 11.71 13.92
CA LEU A 362 -8.20 10.28 14.11
C LEU A 362 -6.83 9.71 14.48
N ASP A 363 -6.74 9.24 15.71
CA ASP A 363 -5.65 8.42 16.21
C ASP A 363 -6.18 7.00 16.43
N ALA A 364 -5.47 5.99 15.94
CA ALA A 364 -5.86 4.59 16.11
C ALA A 364 -4.64 3.71 16.38
N GLN A 365 -4.84 2.67 17.20
CA GLN A 365 -3.87 1.62 17.46
C GLN A 365 -4.53 0.27 17.19
N ILE A 366 -3.91 -0.53 16.33
CA ILE A 366 -4.37 -1.87 16.00
C ILE A 366 -3.29 -2.86 16.39
N TYR A 367 -3.62 -3.85 17.21
CA TYR A 367 -2.70 -4.90 17.62
C TYR A 367 -3.12 -6.25 17.06
N GLY A 368 -2.14 -7.06 16.66
CA GLY A 368 -2.35 -8.44 16.21
C GLY A 368 -3.07 -8.54 14.87
N PHE A 369 -2.75 -7.67 13.91
CA PHE A 369 -3.32 -7.74 12.56
C PHE A 369 -2.67 -8.90 11.80
N THR A 370 -3.30 -10.07 11.77
CA THR A 370 -2.68 -11.26 11.16
C THR A 370 -3.69 -12.22 10.52
N ASN A 371 -3.29 -12.86 9.41
CA ASN A 371 -3.91 -14.10 8.90
C ASN A 371 -2.97 -15.33 9.00
N ASP A 372 -1.80 -15.17 9.62
CA ASP A 372 -0.85 -16.27 9.90
C ASP A 372 -1.40 -17.16 11.03
N SER A 373 -1.65 -18.44 10.73
CA SER A 373 -2.19 -19.41 11.70
C SER A 373 -1.28 -19.65 12.90
N THR A 374 0.03 -19.49 12.74
CA THR A 374 1.01 -19.63 13.83
C THR A 374 0.94 -18.46 14.82
N GLN A 375 0.56 -17.27 14.34
CA GLN A 375 0.38 -16.10 15.19
C GLN A 375 -1.00 -16.12 15.87
N MET A 376 -2.04 -16.56 15.15
CA MET A 376 -3.39 -16.71 15.70
C MET A 376 -3.48 -17.77 16.81
N SER A 377 -2.59 -18.76 16.85
CA SER A 377 -2.53 -19.74 17.95
C SER A 377 -1.93 -19.15 19.23
N ILE A 378 -1.08 -18.13 19.12
CA ILE A 378 -0.53 -17.37 20.27
C ILE A 378 -1.57 -16.38 20.78
N ASN A 379 -2.12 -15.54 19.89
CA ASN A 379 -3.18 -14.61 20.21
C ASN A 379 -4.18 -14.52 19.05
N LYS A 380 -5.38 -15.05 19.27
CA LYS A 380 -6.45 -15.03 18.28
C LYS A 380 -7.19 -13.70 18.16
N PHE A 381 -6.85 -12.69 18.94
CA PHE A 381 -7.58 -11.43 18.96
C PHE A 381 -6.82 -10.32 18.25
N MET A 382 -7.50 -9.68 17.29
CA MET A 382 -7.13 -8.35 16.81
C MET A 382 -7.87 -7.32 17.65
N THR A 383 -7.15 -6.35 18.21
CA THR A 383 -7.75 -5.25 19.00
C THR A 383 -7.55 -3.93 18.28
N VAL A 384 -8.53 -3.04 18.39
CA VAL A 384 -8.53 -1.73 17.75
C VAL A 384 -8.96 -0.69 18.78
N ASN A 385 -8.10 0.29 19.04
CA ASN A 385 -8.41 1.44 19.88
C ASN A 385 -8.39 2.69 19.02
N VAL A 386 -9.38 3.56 19.17
CA VAL A 386 -9.57 4.76 18.35
C VAL A 386 -9.92 5.94 19.24
N SER A 387 -9.34 7.10 18.95
CA SER A 387 -9.77 8.41 19.45
C SER A 387 -9.92 9.37 18.27
N SER A 388 -10.98 10.18 18.25
CA SER A 388 -11.23 11.13 17.18
C SER A 388 -12.24 12.21 17.56
N ARG A 389 -12.57 13.09 16.61
CA ARG A 389 -13.70 14.02 16.67
C ARG A 389 -14.63 13.83 15.48
N LEU A 390 -15.90 13.52 15.73
CA LEU A 390 -16.93 13.55 14.69
C LEU A 390 -17.35 14.99 14.40
N MET A 391 -17.57 15.28 13.11
CA MET A 391 -18.01 16.60 12.64
C MET A 391 -17.11 17.72 13.19
N LYS A 392 -15.80 17.44 13.29
CA LYS A 392 -14.74 18.30 13.86
C LYS A 392 -14.83 18.60 15.36
N VAL A 393 -15.95 18.32 16.02
CA VAL A 393 -16.19 18.78 17.40
C VAL A 393 -16.45 17.65 18.39
N ALA A 394 -17.34 16.69 18.07
CA ALA A 394 -17.84 15.71 19.02
C ALA A 394 -16.76 14.66 19.33
N PRO A 395 -16.22 14.59 20.57
CA PRO A 395 -15.15 13.65 20.89
C PRO A 395 -15.68 12.23 20.89
N VAL A 396 -14.92 11.31 20.30
CA VAL A 396 -15.29 9.89 20.20
C VAL A 396 -14.12 9.00 20.59
N THR A 397 -14.42 7.96 21.37
CA THR A 397 -13.52 6.81 21.54
C THR A 397 -14.21 5.54 21.06
N LEU A 398 -13.43 4.62 20.52
CA LEU A 398 -13.91 3.29 20.14
C LEU A 398 -12.88 2.24 20.49
N GLN A 399 -13.34 1.15 21.07
CA GLN A 399 -12.58 -0.06 21.31
C GLN A 399 -13.28 -1.21 20.61
N ALA A 400 -12.56 -1.99 19.81
CA ALA A 400 -13.08 -3.17 19.16
C ALA A 400 -12.16 -4.36 19.37
N LYS A 401 -12.76 -5.54 19.47
CA LYS A 401 -12.05 -6.81 19.62
C LYS A 401 -12.64 -7.83 18.67
N PHE A 402 -11.81 -8.34 17.76
CA PHE A 402 -12.20 -9.28 16.71
C PHE A 402 -11.57 -10.64 17.00
N ASP A 403 -12.37 -11.72 16.99
CA ASP A 403 -11.85 -13.09 17.07
C ASP A 403 -11.41 -13.55 15.66
N LEU A 404 -10.10 -13.56 15.42
CA LEU A 404 -9.48 -13.97 14.17
C LEU A 404 -9.68 -15.46 13.87
N THR A 405 -10.12 -16.28 14.82
CA THR A 405 -10.43 -17.70 14.58
C THR A 405 -11.91 -17.94 14.28
N SER A 406 -12.78 -16.94 14.47
CA SER A 406 -14.23 -17.10 14.26
C SER A 406 -14.58 -17.41 12.80
N SER A 407 -15.51 -18.33 12.58
CA SER A 407 -16.04 -18.69 11.25
C SER A 407 -17.12 -17.73 10.74
N ASP A 408 -17.67 -16.91 11.63
CA ASP A 408 -18.81 -16.01 11.46
C ASP A 408 -18.46 -14.56 11.82
N ASP A 409 -17.16 -14.20 11.85
CA ASP A 409 -16.68 -12.84 12.13
C ASP A 409 -17.13 -12.26 13.49
N ARG A 410 -17.26 -13.08 14.55
CA ARG A 410 -17.62 -12.56 15.89
C ARG A 410 -16.66 -11.47 16.37
N HIS A 411 -17.25 -10.37 16.81
CA HIS A 411 -16.53 -9.22 17.35
C HIS A 411 -17.35 -8.49 18.40
N TYR A 412 -16.65 -7.74 19.23
CA TYR A 412 -17.20 -6.84 20.23
C TYR A 412 -16.77 -5.41 19.94
N ILE A 413 -17.68 -4.46 20.14
CA ILE A 413 -17.43 -3.02 20.00
C ILE A 413 -17.97 -2.32 21.23
N HIS A 414 -17.17 -1.40 21.76
CA HIS A 414 -17.57 -0.39 22.72
C HIS A 414 -17.17 0.97 22.19
N ALA A 415 -18.05 1.96 22.26
CA ALA A 415 -17.77 3.30 21.78
C ALA A 415 -18.44 4.35 22.66
N THR A 416 -17.80 5.50 22.77
CA THR A 416 -18.36 6.66 23.46
C THR A 416 -18.39 7.89 22.56
N VAL A 417 -19.42 8.72 22.69
CA VAL A 417 -19.50 10.07 22.14
C VAL A 417 -19.70 11.02 23.30
N GLY A 418 -18.73 11.91 23.53
CA GLY A 418 -18.83 12.88 24.60
C GLY A 418 -19.75 14.06 24.26
N LYS A 419 -19.89 14.96 25.24
CA LYS A 419 -20.80 16.10 25.19
C LYS A 419 -20.66 16.93 23.90
N THR A 420 -21.78 17.17 23.21
CA THR A 420 -21.80 17.96 21.96
C THR A 420 -23.19 18.49 21.62
N ASP A 421 -23.24 19.60 20.87
CA ASP A 421 -24.46 20.07 20.21
C ASP A 421 -24.86 19.07 19.10
N ALA A 422 -26.11 18.63 19.10
CA ALA A 422 -26.63 17.66 18.13
C ALA A 422 -26.90 18.24 16.73
N THR A 423 -27.03 19.56 16.61
CA THR A 423 -27.30 20.25 15.33
C THR A 423 -26.15 20.10 14.32
N ILE A 424 -24.94 19.79 14.78
CA ILE A 424 -23.76 19.54 13.94
C ILE A 424 -23.99 18.37 12.97
N PHE A 425 -24.86 17.42 13.33
CA PHE A 425 -25.16 16.24 12.53
C PHE A 425 -26.15 16.51 11.40
N ASN A 426 -26.72 17.72 11.30
CA ASN A 426 -27.69 18.05 10.24
C ASN A 426 -27.13 17.90 8.82
N LYS A 427 -25.82 18.10 8.63
CA LYS A 427 -25.15 17.84 7.33
C LYS A 427 -25.21 16.38 6.89
N MET A 428 -25.38 15.46 7.84
CA MET A 428 -25.57 14.04 7.58
C MET A 428 -27.06 13.68 7.59
N LEU A 429 -27.77 14.07 8.64
CA LEU A 429 -29.15 13.63 8.90
C LEU A 429 -30.16 14.19 7.89
N ASN A 430 -30.04 15.46 7.51
CA ASN A 430 -31.02 16.09 6.63
C ASN A 430 -31.01 15.44 5.23
N PRO A 431 -29.86 15.30 4.54
CA PRO A 431 -29.84 14.66 3.23
C PRO A 431 -30.20 13.16 3.28
N LEU A 432 -29.80 12.44 4.34
CA LEU A 432 -29.96 10.98 4.41
C LEU A 432 -31.32 10.51 4.90
N LEU A 433 -31.94 11.25 5.83
CA LEU A 433 -33.11 10.78 6.57
C LEU A 433 -34.27 11.77 6.56
N LEU A 434 -34.12 12.95 5.93
CA LEU A 434 -35.10 14.04 6.01
C LEU A 434 -35.34 14.50 7.46
N VAL A 435 -34.33 14.33 8.32
CA VAL A 435 -34.41 14.72 9.74
C VAL A 435 -33.53 15.93 9.98
N LYS A 436 -34.09 16.96 10.63
CA LYS A 436 -33.36 18.14 11.08
C LYS A 436 -33.48 18.32 12.58
N VAL A 437 -32.36 18.30 13.28
CA VAL A 437 -32.26 18.69 14.69
C VAL A 437 -32.30 20.22 14.78
N LYS A 438 -33.31 20.75 15.47
CA LYS A 438 -33.47 22.20 15.71
C LYS A 438 -32.70 22.66 16.93
N SER A 439 -32.71 21.84 17.97
CA SER A 439 -31.96 22.02 19.21
C SER A 439 -31.74 20.65 19.84
N GLY A 440 -30.71 20.54 20.67
CA GLY A 440 -30.44 19.34 21.43
C GLY A 440 -28.98 19.28 21.85
N GLU A 441 -28.73 18.92 23.11
CA GLU A 441 -27.40 18.69 23.62
C GLU A 441 -27.26 17.20 23.94
N ILE A 442 -26.29 16.54 23.30
CA ILE A 442 -25.85 15.21 23.70
C ILE A 442 -24.95 15.43 24.91
N LEU A 443 -25.25 14.78 26.03
CA LEU A 443 -24.43 14.83 27.24
C LEU A 443 -23.38 13.72 27.21
N ASN A 444 -23.82 12.50 26.89
CA ASN A 444 -22.98 11.32 26.75
C ASN A 444 -23.71 10.27 25.88
N MET A 445 -22.99 9.56 25.04
CA MET A 445 -23.47 8.33 24.42
C MET A 445 -22.45 7.25 24.70
N ASP A 446 -22.82 6.22 25.44
CA ASP A 446 -22.00 5.04 25.69
C ASP A 446 -22.73 3.83 25.11
N LEU A 447 -22.08 3.11 24.22
CA LEU A 447 -22.67 1.92 23.61
C LEU A 447 -21.71 0.75 23.64
N SER A 448 -22.28 -0.44 23.79
CA SER A 448 -21.54 -1.69 23.59
C SER A 448 -22.41 -2.75 22.94
N TYR A 449 -21.83 -3.52 22.03
CA TYR A 449 -22.53 -4.62 21.38
C TYR A 449 -21.59 -5.70 20.89
N THR A 450 -22.12 -6.91 20.79
CA THR A 450 -21.51 -8.02 20.06
C THR A 450 -22.15 -8.15 18.69
N ALA A 451 -21.37 -8.55 17.70
CA ALA A 451 -21.84 -8.68 16.32
C ALA A 451 -21.12 -9.83 15.61
N ASP A 452 -21.79 -10.38 14.60
CA ASP A 452 -21.27 -11.42 13.70
C ASP A 452 -21.63 -11.11 12.23
N ASP A 453 -21.49 -12.10 11.35
CA ASP A 453 -21.79 -11.99 9.92
C ASP A 453 -23.29 -11.89 9.57
N LEU A 454 -24.17 -11.94 10.58
CA LEU A 454 -25.63 -11.95 10.46
C LEU A 454 -26.32 -10.82 11.23
N SER A 455 -25.95 -10.56 12.49
CA SER A 455 -26.66 -9.61 13.34
C SER A 455 -25.84 -9.11 14.53
N CYS A 456 -26.26 -7.97 15.09
CA CYS A 456 -25.67 -7.40 16.28
C CYS A 456 -26.71 -7.20 17.38
N GLU A 457 -26.27 -7.32 18.62
CA GLU A 457 -27.09 -7.11 19.82
C GLU A 457 -26.25 -6.47 20.93
N GLY A 458 -26.86 -5.51 21.64
CA GLY A 458 -26.19 -4.79 22.71
C GLY A 458 -27.05 -3.68 23.31
N THR A 459 -26.41 -2.75 24.00
CA THR A 459 -27.08 -1.66 24.73
C THR A 459 -26.43 -0.31 24.47
N MET A 460 -27.17 0.75 24.76
CA MET A 460 -26.74 2.14 24.62
C MET A 460 -27.30 2.99 25.75
N ASP A 461 -26.42 3.61 26.53
CA ASP A 461 -26.78 4.74 27.39
C ASP A 461 -26.63 6.02 26.57
N PHE A 462 -27.74 6.56 26.07
CA PHE A 462 -27.76 7.80 25.29
C PHE A 462 -28.41 8.92 26.09
N GLU A 463 -27.58 9.75 26.71
CA GLU A 463 -27.97 10.85 27.57
C GLU A 463 -27.99 12.18 26.80
N TYR A 464 -29.13 12.87 26.84
CA TYR A 464 -29.33 14.11 26.09
C TYR A 464 -30.44 14.98 26.69
N GLU A 465 -30.41 16.26 26.34
CA GLU A 465 -31.39 17.27 26.77
C GLU A 465 -31.82 18.19 25.64
N ASN A 466 -32.99 18.83 25.82
CA ASN A 466 -33.52 19.89 24.95
C ASN A 466 -33.63 19.51 23.45
N PHE A 467 -33.84 18.23 23.17
CA PHE A 467 -33.93 17.71 21.82
C PHE A 467 -35.24 18.10 21.16
N LYS A 468 -35.16 18.76 20.00
CA LYS A 468 -36.29 19.08 19.13
C LYS A 468 -35.90 18.72 17.70
N ILE A 469 -36.73 17.93 17.03
CA ILE A 469 -36.46 17.51 15.66
C ILE A 469 -37.65 17.77 14.75
N ASP A 470 -37.35 18.11 13.51
CA ASP A 470 -38.30 18.07 12.40
C ASP A 470 -38.02 16.82 11.57
N ILE A 471 -39.09 16.14 11.15
CA ILE A 471 -39.04 15.08 10.15
C ILE A 471 -39.81 15.60 8.94
N TYR A 472 -39.13 15.78 7.82
CA TYR A 472 -39.73 16.22 6.57
C TYR A 472 -40.26 15.01 5.78
N ASN A 473 -41.34 15.21 5.02
CA ASN A 473 -41.85 14.24 4.06
C ASN A 473 -41.51 14.72 2.65
N THR A 474 -41.17 13.81 1.75
CA THR A 474 -40.92 14.06 0.33
C THR A 474 -42.21 14.18 -0.50
N GLU A 475 -43.37 13.84 0.06
CA GLU A 475 -44.66 13.93 -0.64
C GLU A 475 -45.32 15.32 -0.52
N GLU A 476 -44.81 16.28 -1.30
CA GLU A 476 -45.60 17.40 -1.81
C GLU A 476 -45.61 17.39 -3.35
N GLN A 477 -45.92 16.24 -3.97
CA GLN A 477 -46.24 16.24 -5.40
C GLN A 477 -47.36 15.34 -5.90
N ASP A 478 -47.94 14.39 -5.15
CA ASP A 478 -49.26 13.89 -5.54
C ASP A 478 -50.02 13.16 -4.43
N LYS A 479 -51.35 13.32 -4.46
CA LYS A 479 -52.30 12.95 -3.42
C LYS A 479 -52.44 11.42 -3.21
N LYS A 480 -52.58 11.06 -1.93
CA LYS A 480 -53.17 9.83 -1.32
C LYS A 480 -52.29 8.57 -1.36
N GLN A 481 -51.65 8.28 -0.22
CA GLN A 481 -52.16 7.32 0.76
C GLN A 481 -51.52 7.58 2.13
N GLY A 482 -52.38 7.79 3.13
CA GLY A 482 -51.99 8.30 4.44
C GLY A 482 -51.23 7.30 5.30
N LEU A 483 -50.22 7.81 6.01
CA LEU A 483 -50.09 7.74 7.47
C LEU A 483 -48.82 8.53 7.91
N LEU A 484 -49.05 9.56 8.72
CA LEU A 484 -48.13 10.25 9.65
C LEU A 484 -47.25 11.39 9.14
N SER A 485 -47.86 12.55 8.87
CA SER A 485 -47.33 13.83 9.38
C SER A 485 -47.70 14.02 10.85
N LEU A 486 -47.33 13.06 11.73
CA LEU A 486 -47.44 13.28 13.17
C LEU A 486 -46.29 14.19 13.59
N ALA A 487 -46.60 15.24 14.36
CA ALA A 487 -45.59 16.09 14.99
C ALA A 487 -44.56 15.20 15.71
N ALA A 488 -43.34 15.13 15.15
CA ALA A 488 -42.26 14.27 15.66
C ALA A 488 -42.01 14.50 17.16
N ASN A 489 -42.21 15.74 17.64
CA ASN A 489 -42.03 16.15 19.03
C ASN A 489 -43.09 15.60 20.02
N THR A 490 -44.20 15.00 19.56
CA THR A 490 -45.20 14.39 20.46
C THR A 490 -44.88 12.94 20.82
N VAL A 491 -44.09 12.26 19.99
CA VAL A 491 -43.73 10.84 20.17
C VAL A 491 -42.26 10.67 20.58
N ILE A 492 -41.44 11.70 20.38
CA ILE A 492 -40.00 11.68 20.65
C ILE A 492 -39.70 12.32 21.99
N LYS A 493 -38.93 11.61 22.83
CA LYS A 493 -38.44 12.14 24.10
C LYS A 493 -37.52 13.33 23.87
N THR A 494 -37.80 14.45 24.52
CA THR A 494 -37.00 15.68 24.45
C THR A 494 -35.76 15.64 25.36
N SER A 495 -35.76 14.74 26.35
CA SER A 495 -34.62 14.48 27.24
C SER A 495 -34.57 13.01 27.64
N ASN A 496 -33.37 12.54 27.98
CA ASN A 496 -33.13 11.23 28.55
C ASN A 496 -31.87 11.34 29.44
N THR A 497 -32.04 11.43 30.75
CA THR A 497 -30.94 11.54 31.72
C THR A 497 -31.09 10.46 32.78
N LYS A 498 -29.98 9.95 33.34
CA LYS A 498 -30.02 8.84 34.32
C LYS A 498 -30.76 9.18 35.62
N GLU A 499 -30.85 10.46 35.96
CA GLU A 499 -31.57 10.96 37.13
C GLU A 499 -33.10 11.00 36.91
N SER A 500 -33.55 10.96 35.65
CA SER A 500 -34.97 11.00 35.30
C SER A 500 -35.63 9.65 35.56
N SER A 501 -36.81 9.66 36.18
CA SER A 501 -37.65 8.46 36.32
C SER A 501 -38.13 7.90 34.98
N SER A 502 -38.05 8.69 33.91
CA SER A 502 -38.38 8.27 32.54
C SER A 502 -37.14 7.88 31.72
N TYR A 503 -35.98 7.67 32.35
CA TYR A 503 -34.77 7.17 31.68
C TYR A 503 -35.05 5.90 30.88
N THR A 504 -34.47 5.80 29.70
CA THR A 504 -34.52 4.60 28.87
C THR A 504 -33.13 4.28 28.36
N GLN A 505 -32.67 3.07 28.67
CA GLN A 505 -31.50 2.50 28.05
C GLN A 505 -31.88 1.94 26.67
N GLY A 506 -31.11 2.32 25.66
CA GLY A 506 -31.23 1.87 24.29
C GLY A 506 -30.94 0.38 24.15
N VAL A 507 -31.77 -0.33 23.37
CA VAL A 507 -31.46 -1.68 22.90
C VAL A 507 -30.94 -1.60 21.47
N ILE A 508 -29.73 -2.09 21.24
CA ILE A 508 -29.13 -2.22 19.92
C ILE A 508 -29.53 -3.57 19.35
N LYS A 509 -30.19 -3.57 18.19
CA LYS A 509 -30.51 -4.78 17.44
C LYS A 509 -30.60 -4.49 15.94
N ALA A 510 -29.63 -4.97 15.17
CA ALA A 510 -29.63 -4.77 13.73
C ALA A 510 -29.23 -6.04 12.96
N ASP A 511 -29.91 -6.29 11.86
CA ASP A 511 -29.55 -7.34 10.90
C ASP A 511 -28.48 -6.80 9.94
N ARG A 512 -27.47 -7.62 9.63
CA ARG A 512 -26.41 -7.25 8.69
C ARG A 512 -26.89 -7.37 7.24
N VAL A 513 -26.66 -6.31 6.48
CA VAL A 513 -26.85 -6.29 5.03
C VAL A 513 -25.57 -6.82 4.35
N GLN A 514 -25.54 -8.10 4.01
CA GLN A 514 -24.31 -8.82 3.62
C GLN A 514 -23.65 -8.37 2.30
N ASN A 515 -24.31 -7.59 1.45
CA ASN A 515 -23.68 -6.94 0.28
C ASN A 515 -23.09 -5.56 0.58
N LYS A 516 -23.06 -5.15 1.86
CA LYS A 516 -22.46 -3.90 2.33
C LYS A 516 -21.26 -4.19 3.25
N PHE A 517 -20.27 -3.29 3.24
CA PHE A 517 -19.11 -3.36 4.12
C PHE A 517 -19.48 -3.07 5.59
N ILE A 518 -18.49 -3.08 6.49
CA ILE A 518 -18.69 -2.91 7.94
C ILE A 518 -19.32 -1.55 8.32
N PHE A 519 -19.01 -0.44 7.63
CA PHE A 519 -19.45 0.89 8.07
C PHE A 519 -20.98 1.07 8.13
N PRO A 520 -21.78 0.69 7.11
CA PRO A 520 -23.23 0.68 7.24
C PRO A 520 -23.76 -0.18 8.40
N TYR A 521 -23.05 -1.24 8.76
CA TYR A 521 -23.44 -2.10 9.87
C TYR A 521 -23.22 -1.42 11.23
N LEU A 522 -22.09 -0.75 11.41
CA LEU A 522 -21.83 0.12 12.57
C LEU A 522 -22.91 1.20 12.69
N TRP A 523 -23.20 1.89 11.59
CA TRP A 523 -24.23 2.93 11.57
C TRP A 523 -25.61 2.39 11.94
N ASN A 524 -26.03 1.25 11.38
CA ASN A 524 -27.31 0.64 11.70
C ASN A 524 -27.43 0.23 13.19
N ALA A 525 -26.33 -0.23 13.80
CA ALA A 525 -26.29 -0.56 15.22
C ALA A 525 -26.52 0.71 16.09
N VAL A 526 -25.77 1.78 15.80
CA VAL A 526 -25.92 3.08 16.49
C VAL A 526 -27.32 3.64 16.27
N GLN A 527 -27.81 3.66 15.03
CA GLN A 527 -29.15 4.13 14.70
C GLN A 527 -30.25 3.36 15.45
N SER A 528 -30.12 2.04 15.58
CA SER A 528 -31.07 1.21 16.35
C SER A 528 -31.16 1.66 17.80
N GLY A 529 -30.01 1.86 18.47
CA GLY A 529 -29.97 2.29 19.87
C GLY A 529 -30.57 3.69 20.07
N ILE A 530 -30.24 4.63 19.17
CA ILE A 530 -30.78 6.00 19.19
C ILE A 530 -32.30 5.97 19.03
N VAL A 531 -32.80 5.29 18.00
CA VAL A 531 -34.25 5.23 17.72
C VAL A 531 -35.01 4.57 18.87
N TYR A 532 -34.46 3.51 19.47
CA TYR A 532 -35.07 2.86 20.63
C TYR A 532 -35.19 3.82 21.82
N THR A 533 -34.12 4.56 22.10
CA THR A 533 -34.06 5.50 23.23
C THR A 533 -35.01 6.69 23.02
N MET A 534 -34.98 7.29 21.83
CA MET A 534 -35.71 8.52 21.52
C MET A 534 -37.21 8.28 21.25
N ALA A 535 -37.57 7.14 20.66
CA ALA A 535 -38.95 6.83 20.24
C ALA A 535 -39.37 5.39 20.65
N PRO A 536 -39.39 5.07 21.96
CA PRO A 536 -39.62 3.71 22.44
C PRO A 536 -40.97 3.11 21.98
N ILE A 537 -42.02 3.93 21.92
CA ILE A 537 -43.37 3.50 21.49
C ILE A 537 -43.37 2.99 20.03
N MET A 538 -42.65 3.66 19.12
CA MET A 538 -42.50 3.19 17.73
C MET A 538 -41.66 1.91 17.62
N SER A 539 -40.73 1.71 18.54
CA SER A 539 -39.87 0.52 18.54
C SER A 539 -40.65 -0.75 18.87
N ASP A 540 -41.61 -0.68 19.79
CA ASP A 540 -42.47 -1.81 20.17
C ASP A 540 -43.48 -2.14 19.06
N ILE A 541 -44.01 -1.11 18.38
CA ILE A 541 -44.88 -1.29 17.20
C ILE A 541 -44.11 -2.02 16.08
N LYS A 542 -42.88 -1.61 15.78
CA LYS A 542 -42.04 -2.31 14.76
C LYS A 542 -41.69 -3.74 15.16
N LYS A 543 -41.45 -4.02 16.45
CA LYS A 543 -41.25 -5.40 16.94
C LYS A 543 -42.50 -6.26 16.71
N GLN A 544 -43.69 -5.72 17.01
CA GLN A 544 -44.96 -6.40 16.78
C GLN A 544 -45.22 -6.64 15.29
N GLU A 545 -44.97 -5.66 14.42
CA GLU A 545 -45.11 -5.82 12.96
C GLU A 545 -44.14 -6.87 12.38
N LYS A 546 -42.88 -6.89 12.85
CA LYS A 546 -41.88 -7.89 12.41
C LYS A 546 -42.27 -9.30 12.86
N ALA A 547 -42.85 -9.44 14.06
CA ALA A 547 -43.40 -10.72 14.55
C ALA A 547 -44.61 -11.16 13.70
N SER A 548 -45.54 -10.26 13.40
CA SER A 548 -46.70 -10.54 12.54
C SER A 548 -46.30 -10.95 11.13
N ARG A 549 -45.33 -10.26 10.49
CA ARG A 549 -44.81 -10.63 9.16
C ARG A 549 -44.11 -11.99 9.14
N LYS A 550 -43.46 -12.38 10.24
CA LYS A 550 -42.81 -13.69 10.37
C LYS A 550 -43.82 -14.83 10.53
N ASN A 551 -44.95 -14.58 11.19
CA ASN A 551 -46.06 -15.52 11.30
C ASN A 551 -46.83 -15.68 9.98
N ILE A 552 -47.04 -14.59 9.23
CA ILE A 552 -47.67 -14.63 7.90
C ILE A 552 -46.83 -15.41 6.86
N ARG A 553 -45.51 -15.48 7.03
CA ARG A 553 -44.62 -16.26 6.15
C ARG A 553 -44.47 -17.74 6.54
N LYS A 554 -45.03 -18.15 7.67
CA LYS A 554 -45.00 -19.54 8.18
C LYS A 554 -46.32 -20.28 7.96
N ASN A 555 -47.38 -19.56 7.63
CA ASN A 555 -48.62 -20.09 7.04
C ASN A 555 -48.57 -19.87 5.53
#